data_AF-A0AAP0X2Y4-F1
#
_entry.id   AF-A0AAP0X2Y4-F1
#
_cell.length_a   1.000
_cell.length_b   1.000
_cell.length_c   1.000
_cell.angle_alpha   90.00
_cell.angle_beta   90.00
_cell.angle_gamma   90.00
#
_symmetry.space_group_name_H-M   'P 1'
#
loop_
_entity.id
_entity.type
_entity.pdbx_description
1 polymer ?
#
loop_
_entity_poly.entity_id
_entity_poly.type
_entity_poly.pdbx_seq_one_letter_code
_entity_poly.pdbx_strand_id
1 'polypeptide(L)'
;MVFSMVFLKAWKLDMMFNERLVWLNITGVLLHIWSVANFERIGERFDLVISVDSNTANKKLMDKGRILVSMKWKETILKNLLLELKSDTFLITVREESRVGFSFHSL
;
A
#
# COMPACT_ATOMS: atom_id res chain seq x y z
N MET A 1 20.56 15.49 18.22
CA MET A 1 19.94 14.16 18.04
C MET A 1 18.81 14.05 19.06
N VAL A 2 17.55 14.15 18.64
CA VAL A 2 16.39 13.98 19.53
C VAL A 2 15.87 12.57 19.32
N PHE A 3 16.02 11.72 20.32
CA PHE A 3 15.38 10.41 20.32
C PHE A 3 13.88 10.62 20.57
N SER A 4 13.06 10.24 19.59
CA SER A 4 11.62 10.08 19.79
C SER A 4 11.41 8.94 20.79
N MET A 5 10.82 9.25 21.94
CA MET A 5 10.50 8.27 22.97
C MET A 5 9.26 7.48 22.53
N VAL A 6 9.44 6.21 22.20
CA VAL A 6 8.34 5.32 21.83
C VAL A 6 7.63 4.87 23.12
N PHE A 7 6.40 5.35 23.33
CA PHE A 7 5.55 4.86 24.42
C PHE A 7 4.97 3.49 24.04
N LEU A 8 5.60 2.43 24.54
CA LEU A 8 5.06 1.07 24.45
C LEU A 8 3.95 0.92 25.48
N LYS A 9 2.70 0.89 25.02
CA LYS A 9 1.54 0.59 25.87
C LYS A 9 1.37 -0.93 25.94
N ALA A 10 1.21 -1.47 27.16
CA ALA A 10 0.92 -2.88 27.35
C ALA A 10 -0.38 -3.26 26.62
N TRP A 11 -0.36 -4.40 25.92
CA TRP A 11 -1.53 -4.92 25.21
C TRP A 11 -2.67 -5.20 26.19
N LYS A 12 -3.89 -4.79 25.83
CA LYS A 12 -5.10 -5.02 26.61
C LYS A 12 -6.22 -5.54 25.72
N LEU A 13 -7.12 -6.33 26.29
CA LEU A 13 -8.24 -6.95 25.56
C LEU A 13 -9.21 -5.93 24.95
N ASP A 14 -9.31 -4.73 25.55
CA ASP A 14 -10.13 -3.61 25.08
C ASP A 14 -9.48 -2.81 23.94
N MET A 15 -8.21 -3.10 23.60
CA MET A 15 -7.58 -2.62 22.38
C MET A 15 -8.06 -3.45 21.18
N MET A 16 -9.35 -3.35 20.86
CA MET A 16 -9.86 -3.89 19.61
C MET A 16 -9.27 -3.06 18.47
N PHE A 17 -8.34 -3.65 17.71
CA PHE A 17 -7.83 -3.08 16.47
C PHE A 17 -8.99 -3.03 15.46
N ASN A 18 -9.63 -1.88 15.38
CA ASN A 18 -10.71 -1.64 14.41
C ASN A 18 -10.17 -1.35 13.00
N GLU A 19 -8.85 -1.25 12.88
CA GLU A 19 -8.13 -0.94 11.65
C GLU A 19 -6.95 -1.90 11.48
N ARG A 20 -6.68 -2.28 10.23
CA ARG A 20 -5.53 -3.08 9.83
C ARG A 20 -4.64 -2.27 8.90
N LEU A 21 -3.33 -2.43 9.08
CA LEU A 21 -2.32 -1.86 8.19
C LEU A 21 -2.00 -2.85 7.08
N VAL A 22 -2.11 -2.41 5.83
CA VAL A 22 -1.97 -3.28 4.66
C VAL A 22 -1.09 -2.62 3.61
N TRP A 23 -0.11 -3.37 3.13
CA TRP A 23 0.62 -2.99 1.93
C TRP A 23 -0.19 -3.34 0.70
N LEU A 24 -0.44 -2.36 -0.17
CA LEU A 24 -1.03 -2.56 -1.49
C LEU A 24 0.07 -2.48 -2.55
N ASN A 25 0.16 -3.50 -3.37
CA ASN A 25 0.93 -3.52 -4.61
C ASN A 25 0.05 -2.99 -5.75
N ILE A 26 0.57 -2.04 -6.51
CA ILE A 26 -0.11 -1.37 -7.62
C ILE A 26 0.72 -1.60 -8.89
N THR A 27 0.17 -2.37 -9.82
CA THR A 27 0.84 -2.74 -11.08
C THR A 27 0.11 -2.14 -12.28
N GLY A 28 0.82 -2.02 -13.41
CA GLY A 28 0.28 -1.40 -14.64
C GLY A 28 0.37 0.13 -14.66
N VAL A 29 1.09 0.73 -13.72
CA VAL A 29 1.30 2.18 -13.68
C VAL A 29 2.36 2.58 -14.70
N LEU A 30 2.03 3.52 -15.58
CA LEU A 30 2.96 4.00 -16.59
C LEU A 30 4.04 4.93 -16.00
N LEU A 31 5.21 4.93 -16.61
CA LEU A 31 6.37 5.72 -16.16
C LEU A 31 6.08 7.22 -16.05
N HIS A 32 5.37 7.79 -17.03
CA HIS A 32 5.09 9.23 -17.08
C HIS A 32 4.07 9.68 -16.01
N ILE A 33 3.32 8.75 -15.42
CA ILE A 33 2.34 9.01 -14.35
C ILE A 33 2.84 8.56 -12.98
N TRP A 34 4.07 8.07 -12.89
CA TRP A 34 4.66 7.56 -11.66
C TRP A 34 5.03 8.71 -10.71
N SER A 35 4.11 9.06 -9.82
CA SER A 35 4.29 10.11 -8.82
C SER A 35 3.68 9.72 -7.48
N VAL A 36 4.26 10.19 -6.39
CA VAL A 36 3.77 9.96 -5.03
C VAL A 36 2.30 10.41 -4.90
N ALA A 37 1.96 11.59 -5.42
CA ALA A 37 0.60 12.12 -5.42
C ALA A 37 -0.41 11.20 -6.13
N ASN A 38 -0.03 10.53 -7.22
CA ASN A 38 -0.91 9.59 -7.89
C ASN A 38 -1.08 8.29 -7.07
N PHE A 39 -0.03 7.82 -6.42
CA PHE A 39 -0.12 6.66 -5.53
C PHE A 39 -0.96 6.94 -4.29
N GLU A 40 -0.84 8.13 -3.70
CA GLU A 40 -1.71 8.58 -2.60
C GLU A 40 -3.17 8.61 -3.03
N ARG A 41 -3.49 9.23 -4.17
CA ARG A 41 -4.87 9.23 -4.74
C ARG A 41 -5.42 7.84 -5.00
N ILE A 42 -4.59 6.89 -5.43
CA ILE A 42 -5.01 5.49 -5.59
C ILE A 42 -5.33 4.87 -4.22
N GLY A 43 -4.48 5.13 -3.22
CA GLY A 43 -4.65 4.65 -1.85
C GLY A 43 -5.88 5.20 -1.14
N GLU A 44 -6.20 6.48 -1.35
CA GLU A 44 -7.38 7.15 -0.81
C GLU A 44 -8.70 6.52 -1.27
N ARG A 45 -8.70 5.75 -2.37
CA ARG A 45 -9.87 4.95 -2.79
C ARG A 45 -10.14 3.74 -1.88
N PHE A 46 -9.18 3.38 -1.06
CA PHE A 46 -9.31 2.26 -0.13
C PHE A 46 -9.62 2.75 1.28
N ASP A 47 -8.77 3.62 1.85
CA ASP A 47 -8.95 4.27 3.15
C ASP A 47 -7.78 5.27 3.39
N LEU A 48 -7.33 5.47 4.63
CA LEU A 48 -6.23 6.35 5.00
C LEU A 48 -4.85 5.84 4.52
N VAL A 49 -4.17 6.63 3.67
CA VAL A 49 -2.78 6.38 3.28
C VAL A 49 -1.82 6.77 4.41
N ILE A 50 -0.99 5.82 4.83
CA ILE A 50 0.00 5.99 5.89
C ILE A 50 1.38 6.30 5.32
N SER A 51 1.74 5.65 4.20
CA SER A 51 3.06 5.85 3.58
C SER A 51 3.07 5.36 2.13
N VAL A 52 3.89 5.98 1.30
CA VAL A 52 4.34 5.43 0.02
C VAL A 52 5.70 4.77 0.23
N ASP A 53 5.94 3.59 -0.35
CA ASP A 53 7.22 2.89 -0.22
C ASP A 53 8.36 3.72 -0.82
N SER A 54 9.54 3.64 -0.20
CA SER A 54 10.70 4.42 -0.61
C SER A 54 11.19 4.08 -2.02
N ASN A 55 11.07 2.82 -2.48
CA ASN A 55 11.47 2.48 -3.84
C ASN A 55 10.48 3.03 -4.87
N THR A 56 9.19 3.04 -4.53
CA THR A 56 8.15 3.68 -5.32
C THR A 56 8.34 5.19 -5.38
N ALA A 57 8.51 5.86 -4.24
CA ALA A 57 8.67 7.31 -4.16
C ALA A 57 9.93 7.80 -4.91
N ASN A 58 11.04 7.07 -4.78
CA ASN A 58 12.32 7.43 -5.40
C ASN A 58 12.52 6.81 -6.79
N LYS A 59 11.49 6.16 -7.37
CA LYS A 59 11.55 5.53 -8.70
C LYS A 59 12.70 4.53 -8.87
N LYS A 60 13.09 3.84 -7.79
CA LYS A 60 14.18 2.84 -7.80
C LYS A 60 13.75 1.52 -8.44
N LEU A 61 12.49 1.14 -8.21
CA LEU A 61 11.85 -0.04 -8.79
C LEU A 61 10.50 0.42 -9.33
N MET A 62 10.29 0.19 -10.63
CA MET A 62 9.14 0.70 -11.38
C MET A 62 8.28 -0.42 -11.98
N ASP A 63 8.47 -1.64 -11.49
CA ASP A 63 7.65 -2.82 -11.79
C ASP A 63 6.30 -2.77 -11.05
N LYS A 64 6.31 -2.24 -9.82
CA LYS A 64 5.12 -2.05 -8.98
C LYS A 64 5.27 -0.88 -8.02
N GLY A 65 4.19 -0.13 -7.85
CA GLY A 65 4.06 0.83 -6.77
C GLY A 65 3.63 0.14 -5.49
N ARG A 66 4.11 0.62 -4.35
CA ARG A 66 3.73 0.11 -3.03
C ARG A 66 3.29 1.25 -2.12
N ILE A 67 2.13 1.07 -1.50
CA ILE A 67 1.58 2.00 -0.51
C ILE A 67 1.09 1.24 0.72
N LEU A 68 1.23 1.86 1.89
CA LEU A 68 0.70 1.38 3.15
C LEU A 68 -0.59 2.13 3.46
N VAL A 69 -1.66 1.39 3.70
CA VAL A 69 -3.00 1.93 3.97
C VAL A 69 -3.49 1.38 5.32
N SER A 70 -4.10 2.23 6.15
CA SER A 70 -4.86 1.83 7.34
C SER A 70 -6.32 1.70 6.95
N MET A 71 -6.88 0.50 7.05
CA MET A 71 -8.24 0.21 6.60
C MET A 71 -9.08 -0.50 7.64
N LYS A 72 -10.38 -0.18 7.70
CA LYS A 72 -11.35 -0.83 8.61
C LYS A 72 -11.89 -2.16 8.08
N TRP A 73 -11.82 -2.38 6.76
CA TRP A 73 -12.46 -3.53 6.12
C TRP A 73 -11.58 -4.79 6.20
N LYS A 74 -12.22 -5.95 6.39
CA LYS A 74 -11.54 -7.25 6.56
C LYS A 74 -11.28 -7.99 5.23
N GLU A 75 -11.94 -7.59 4.15
CA GLU A 75 -11.80 -8.25 2.84
C GLU A 75 -10.41 -8.01 2.23
N THR A 76 -9.86 -9.06 1.62
CA THR A 76 -8.59 -8.97 0.89
C THR A 76 -8.76 -8.13 -0.38
N ILE A 77 -7.83 -7.22 -0.62
CA ILE A 77 -7.88 -6.37 -1.81
C ILE A 77 -7.32 -7.08 -3.04
N LEU A 78 -8.16 -7.25 -4.05
CA LEU A 78 -7.76 -7.55 -5.44
C LEU A 78 -8.74 -6.84 -6.38
N LYS A 79 -8.34 -5.67 -6.90
CA LYS A 79 -9.21 -4.83 -7.74
C LYS A 79 -8.47 -4.32 -8.97
N ASN A 80 -9.16 -4.26 -10.09
CA ASN A 80 -8.72 -3.49 -11.26
C ASN A 80 -9.41 -2.13 -11.22
N LEU A 81 -8.63 -1.07 -11.40
CA LEU A 81 -9.13 0.30 -11.40
C LEU A 81 -8.79 0.97 -12.73
N LEU A 82 -9.72 1.79 -13.21
CA LEU A 82 -9.45 2.75 -14.27
C LEU A 82 -8.95 4.05 -13.64
N LEU A 83 -7.77 4.49 -14.06
CA LEU A 83 -7.14 5.74 -13.67
C LEU A 83 -7.24 6.71 -14.84
N GLU A 84 -8.06 7.74 -14.68
CA GLU A 84 -8.22 8.81 -15.67
C GLU A 84 -7.18 9.92 -15.40
N LEU A 85 -6.35 10.21 -16.40
CA LEU A 85 -5.36 11.27 -16.35
C LEU A 85 -5.44 12.08 -17.65
N LYS A 86 -5.90 13.33 -17.52
CA LYS A 86 -6.15 14.25 -18.64
C LYS A 86 -7.17 13.66 -19.63
N SER A 87 -6.69 13.05 -20.72
CA SER A 87 -7.49 12.51 -21.81
C SER A 87 -7.31 11.00 -21.97
N ASP A 88 -6.47 10.38 -21.16
CA ASP A 88 -6.15 8.97 -21.24
C ASP A 88 -6.64 8.23 -19.99
N THR A 89 -7.07 7.00 -20.19
CA THR A 89 -7.51 6.10 -19.12
C THR A 89 -6.62 4.86 -19.11
N PHE A 90 -6.09 4.52 -17.94
CA PHE A 90 -5.20 3.38 -17.77
C PHE A 90 -5.80 2.36 -16.82
N LEU A 91 -5.68 1.09 -17.16
CA LEU A 91 -6.04 -0.01 -16.28
C LEU A 91 -4.87 -0.29 -15.33
N ILE A 92 -5.10 -0.12 -14.03
CA ILE A 92 -4.17 -0.53 -12.98
C ILE A 92 -4.76 -1.69 -12.18
N THR A 93 -3.89 -2.53 -11.63
CA THR A 93 -4.30 -3.59 -10.71
C THR A 93 -3.77 -3.26 -9.32
N VAL A 94 -4.65 -3.25 -8.33
CA VAL A 94 -4.32 -3.08 -6.93
C VAL A 94 -4.54 -4.40 -6.20
N ARG A 95 -3.51 -4.88 -5.54
CA ARG A 95 -3.53 -6.14 -4.81
C ARG A 95 -2.90 -5.96 -3.43
N GLU A 96 -3.57 -6.45 -2.40
CA GLU A 96 -2.98 -6.61 -1.08
C GLU A 96 -1.74 -7.51 -1.13
N GLU A 97 -0.66 -7.08 -0.50
CA GLU A 97 0.55 -7.88 -0.35
C GLU A 97 0.24 -9.08 0.54
N SER A 98 -0.06 -10.21 -0.09
CA SER A 98 -0.18 -11.48 0.61
C SER A 98 1.20 -11.89 1.12
N ARG A 99 1.31 -12.23 2.41
CA ARG A 99 2.42 -13.04 2.89
C ARG A 99 2.27 -14.43 2.28
N VAL A 100 2.74 -14.64 1.05
CA VAL A 100 3.05 -16.00 0.62
C VAL A 100 4.21 -16.42 1.52
N GLY A 101 3.90 -17.30 2.48
CA GLY A 101 4.89 -17.87 3.36
C GLY A 101 6.06 -18.42 2.56
N PHE A 102 7.26 -18.30 3.11
CA PHE A 102 8.44 -19.02 2.66
C PHE A 102 8.04 -20.46 2.30
N SER A 103 7.98 -20.77 1.01
CA SER A 103 7.98 -22.16 0.57
C SER A 103 9.38 -22.69 0.83
N PHE A 104 9.56 -23.33 2.00
CA PHE A 104 10.70 -24.18 2.24
C PHE A 104 10.72 -25.22 1.10
N HIS A 105 11.58 -25.02 0.12
CA HIS A 105 12.04 -26.11 -0.71
C HIS A 105 12.94 -26.92 0.22
N SER A 106 12.39 -28.00 0.77
CA SER A 106 13.18 -29.05 1.41
C SER A 106 14.17 -29.58 0.38
N LEU A 107 15.46 -29.32 0.61
CA LEU A 107 16.56 -30.05 -0.01
C LEU A 107 16.66 -31.45 0.60
#